data_AF-A0A2A4J3C5-F1
#
_entry.id   AF-A0A2A4J3C5-F1
#
_cell.length_a   1.000
_cell.length_b   1.000
_cell.length_c   1.000
_cell.angle_alpha   90.00
_cell.angle_beta   90.00
_cell.angle_gamma   90.00
#
_symmetry.space_group_name_H-M   'P 1'
#
loop_
_entity.id
_entity.type
_entity.pdbx_description
1 polymer ?
#
loop_
_entity_poly.entity_id
_entity_poly.type
_entity_poly.pdbx_seq_one_letter_code
_entity_poly.pdbx_strand_id
1 'polypeptide(L)'
;MKKAKAHGIGVHSQEEILEFGKNDLRVLSDLLSDRPFFFGDEPTLLDVVTFANLAQVHFIDKEVQHPLRDAMSEMFPNLVGLVSRIKERAFNDWDDICSTLDLNAHLPKPVKEVKETKEGTGPAEKQPLPDEPEKGKGDEKEKELEKEADEKGKDKDNEKEK
;
A
#
# COMPACT_ATOMS: atom_id res chain seq x y z
N MET A 1 -24.39 -3.82 10.64
CA MET A 1 -24.56 -4.29 9.24
C MET A 1 -25.06 -3.21 8.26
N LYS A 2 -26.12 -2.44 8.54
CA LYS A 2 -26.66 -1.42 7.60
C LYS A 2 -25.62 -0.38 7.13
N LYS A 3 -24.80 0.15 8.04
CA LYS A 3 -23.74 1.11 7.70
C LYS A 3 -22.64 0.48 6.85
N ALA A 4 -22.16 -0.73 7.17
CA ALA A 4 -21.13 -1.43 6.40
C ALA A 4 -21.57 -1.67 4.94
N LYS A 5 -22.79 -2.17 4.74
CA LYS A 5 -23.35 -2.38 3.38
C LYS A 5 -23.52 -1.09 2.59
N ALA A 6 -23.86 0.03 3.25
CA ALA A 6 -23.97 1.33 2.57
C ALA A 6 -22.62 1.84 2.03
N HIS A 7 -21.49 1.41 2.61
CA HIS A 7 -20.14 1.71 2.13
C HIS A 7 -19.59 0.62 1.19
N GLY A 8 -20.45 -0.25 0.64
CA GLY A 8 -20.04 -1.34 -0.26
C GLY A 8 -19.32 -2.51 0.41
N ILE A 9 -19.20 -2.52 1.74
CA ILE A 9 -18.50 -3.61 2.44
C ILE A 9 -19.43 -4.83 2.52
N GLY A 10 -18.95 -5.95 1.98
CA GLY A 10 -19.65 -7.24 2.00
C GLY A 10 -20.91 -7.27 1.13
N VAL A 11 -20.97 -6.46 0.08
CA VAL A 11 -22.08 -6.45 -0.90
C VAL A 11 -21.82 -7.34 -2.11
N HIS A 12 -20.57 -7.76 -2.32
CA HIS A 12 -20.15 -8.62 -3.42
C HIS A 12 -19.73 -10.00 -2.93
N SER A 13 -19.96 -11.03 -3.74
CA SER A 13 -19.41 -12.35 -3.51
C SER A 13 -17.90 -12.39 -3.80
N GLN A 14 -17.22 -13.43 -3.34
CA GLN A 14 -15.80 -13.61 -3.64
C GLN A 14 -15.57 -13.79 -5.15
N GLU A 15 -16.48 -14.51 -5.82
CA GLU A 15 -16.45 -14.74 -7.26
C GLU A 15 -16.64 -13.43 -8.03
N GLU A 16 -17.55 -12.56 -7.61
CA GLU A 16 -17.74 -11.23 -8.22
C GLU A 16 -16.50 -10.35 -8.06
N ILE A 17 -15.91 -10.32 -6.86
CA ILE A 17 -14.68 -9.56 -6.60
C ILE A 17 -13.53 -10.06 -7.49
N LEU A 18 -13.38 -11.38 -7.63
CA LEU A 18 -12.37 -11.96 -8.50
C LEU A 18 -12.61 -11.61 -9.98
N GLU A 19 -13.86 -11.60 -10.43
CA GLU A 19 -14.21 -11.22 -11.79
C GLU A 19 -13.94 -9.74 -12.06
N PHE A 20 -14.22 -8.85 -11.11
CA PHE A 20 -13.84 -7.43 -11.22
C PHE A 20 -12.34 -7.27 -11.37
N GLY A 21 -11.55 -7.91 -10.49
CA GLY A 21 -10.09 -7.86 -10.59
C GLY A 21 -9.56 -8.38 -11.93
N LYS A 22 -10.12 -9.49 -12.45
CA LYS A 22 -9.74 -10.01 -13.78
C LYS A 22 -10.09 -9.07 -14.92
N ASN A 23 -11.22 -8.36 -14.82
CA ASN A 23 -11.61 -7.36 -15.81
C ASN A 23 -10.70 -6.13 -15.76
N ASP A 24 -10.32 -5.66 -14.57
CA ASP A 24 -9.35 -4.57 -14.41
C ASP A 24 -7.99 -4.95 -15.01
N LEU A 25 -7.50 -6.16 -14.74
CA LEU A 25 -6.28 -6.69 -15.35
C LEU A 25 -6.37 -6.72 -16.88
N ARG A 26 -7.50 -7.15 -17.44
CA ARG A 26 -7.70 -7.17 -18.89
C ARG A 26 -7.65 -5.75 -19.48
N VAL A 27 -8.36 -4.80 -18.89
CA VAL A 27 -8.37 -3.41 -19.37
C VAL A 27 -6.97 -2.80 -19.32
N LEU A 28 -6.23 -3.00 -18.23
CA LEU A 28 -4.85 -2.54 -18.12
C LEU A 28 -3.95 -3.22 -19.15
N SER A 29 -4.09 -4.53 -19.34
CA SER A 29 -3.33 -5.28 -20.34
C SER A 29 -3.60 -4.75 -21.75
N ASP A 30 -4.86 -4.54 -22.11
CA ASP A 30 -5.26 -4.04 -23.43
C ASP A 30 -4.76 -2.60 -23.64
N LEU A 31 -4.82 -1.76 -22.59
CA LEU A 31 -4.32 -0.40 -22.63
C LEU A 31 -2.78 -0.35 -22.73
N LEU A 32 -2.06 -1.26 -22.09
CA LEU A 32 -0.61 -1.37 -22.23
C LEU A 32 -0.23 -1.90 -23.62
N SER A 33 -0.95 -2.92 -24.09
CA SER A 33 -0.68 -3.60 -25.37
C SER A 33 0.79 -4.04 -25.44
N ASP A 34 1.47 -3.74 -26.55
CA ASP A 34 2.87 -4.10 -26.79
C ASP A 34 3.85 -2.99 -26.37
N ARG A 35 3.36 -1.90 -25.75
CA ARG A 35 4.20 -0.78 -25.32
C ARG A 35 4.95 -1.11 -24.03
N PRO A 36 6.13 -0.50 -23.81
CA PRO A 36 6.86 -0.68 -22.56
C PRO A 36 6.14 0.01 -21.38
N PHE A 37 5.47 1.14 -21.62
CA PHE A 37 4.65 1.88 -20.64
C PHE A 37 3.33 2.35 -21.29
N PHE A 38 2.34 2.73 -20.48
CA PHE A 38 0.98 3.01 -20.96
C PHE A 38 0.92 4.06 -22.08
N PHE A 39 1.77 5.09 -22.02
CA PHE A 39 1.76 6.22 -22.96
C PHE A 39 3.03 6.32 -23.84
N GLY A 40 3.85 5.27 -23.92
CA GLY A 40 5.02 5.24 -24.80
C GLY A 40 6.25 4.66 -24.13
N ASP A 41 7.41 5.27 -24.36
CA ASP A 41 8.72 4.74 -24.01
C ASP A 41 9.20 5.12 -22.60
N GLU A 42 8.57 6.12 -21.96
CA GLU A 42 8.90 6.55 -20.59
C GLU A 42 7.70 6.33 -19.64
N PRO A 43 7.96 5.97 -18.37
CA PRO A 43 6.90 5.75 -17.40
C PRO A 43 6.20 7.06 -17.05
N THR A 44 4.90 6.96 -16.88
CA THR A 44 4.04 8.05 -16.41
C THR A 44 3.50 7.74 -15.02
N LEU A 45 2.75 8.69 -14.45
CA LEU A 45 2.08 8.47 -13.17
C LEU A 45 1.17 7.24 -13.19
N LEU A 46 0.51 6.96 -14.32
CA LEU A 46 -0.35 5.79 -14.45
C LEU A 46 0.44 4.49 -14.28
N ASP A 47 1.64 4.41 -14.85
CA ASP A 47 2.52 3.26 -14.72
C ASP A 47 2.92 3.04 -13.25
N VAL A 48 3.28 4.12 -12.54
CA VAL A 48 3.66 4.06 -11.12
C VAL A 48 2.49 3.61 -10.23
N VAL A 49 1.30 4.19 -10.43
CA VAL A 49 0.10 3.82 -9.68
C VAL A 49 -0.31 2.38 -9.98
N THR A 50 -0.22 1.97 -11.24
CA THR A 50 -0.50 0.59 -11.64
C THR A 50 0.48 -0.37 -10.99
N PHE A 51 1.78 -0.07 -11.00
CA PHE A 51 2.78 -0.87 -10.29
C PHE A 51 2.47 -1.01 -8.80
N ALA A 52 2.11 0.07 -8.11
CA ALA A 52 1.83 0.02 -6.68
C ALA A 52 0.69 -0.95 -6.33
N ASN A 53 -0.28 -1.13 -7.23
CA ASN A 53 -1.38 -2.08 -7.06
C ASN A 53 -0.99 -3.50 -7.53
N LEU A 54 -0.42 -3.61 -8.72
CA LEU A 54 -0.09 -4.90 -9.32
C LEU A 54 1.05 -5.63 -8.61
N ALA A 55 2.02 -4.91 -8.04
CA ALA A 55 3.10 -5.51 -7.26
C ALA A 55 2.56 -6.27 -6.04
N GLN A 56 1.54 -5.73 -5.36
CA GLN A 56 0.92 -6.39 -4.21
C GLN A 56 0.28 -7.72 -4.57
N VAL A 57 -0.26 -7.84 -5.79
CA VAL A 57 -0.83 -9.09 -6.30
C VAL A 57 0.26 -10.02 -6.80
N HIS A 58 1.22 -9.50 -7.55
CA HIS A 58 2.26 -10.29 -8.23
C HIS A 58 3.22 -10.96 -7.24
N PHE A 59 3.59 -10.28 -6.16
CA PHE A 59 4.56 -10.76 -5.17
C PHE A 59 3.95 -11.57 -4.02
N ILE A 60 2.68 -11.99 -4.13
CA ILE A 60 2.09 -12.95 -3.18
C ILE A 60 2.82 -14.28 -3.33
N ASP A 61 3.30 -14.81 -2.20
CA ASP A 61 4.06 -16.06 -2.13
C ASP A 61 3.39 -17.19 -2.93
N LYS A 62 4.18 -17.87 -3.78
CA LYS A 62 3.69 -18.91 -4.70
C LYS A 62 3.09 -20.11 -3.97
N GLU A 63 3.45 -20.36 -2.72
CA GLU A 63 2.87 -21.41 -1.89
C GLU A 63 1.42 -21.08 -1.48
N VAL A 64 1.03 -19.80 -1.53
CA VAL A 64 -0.34 -19.35 -1.28
C VAL A 64 -1.15 -19.42 -2.58
N GLN A 65 -2.29 -20.11 -2.55
CA GLN A 65 -3.24 -20.10 -3.67
C GLN A 65 -3.87 -18.71 -3.81
N HIS A 66 -3.69 -18.05 -4.95
CA HIS A 66 -4.23 -16.71 -5.14
C HIS A 66 -4.70 -16.51 -6.60
N PRO A 67 -6.00 -16.75 -6.87
CA PRO A 67 -6.52 -16.81 -8.24
C PRO A 67 -6.24 -15.57 -9.11
N LEU A 68 -6.17 -14.38 -8.50
CA LEU A 68 -5.89 -13.14 -9.24
C LEU A 68 -4.39 -13.02 -9.62
N ARG A 69 -3.49 -13.54 -8.79
CA ARG A 69 -2.04 -13.58 -9.10
C ARG A 69 -1.79 -14.55 -10.23
N ASP A 70 -2.43 -15.71 -10.16
CA ASP A 70 -2.30 -16.77 -11.15
C ASP A 70 -2.85 -16.28 -12.50
N ALA A 71 -4.05 -15.66 -12.51
CA ALA A 71 -4.60 -15.03 -13.70
C ALA A 71 -3.69 -13.93 -14.28
N MET A 72 -3.12 -13.06 -13.44
CA MET A 72 -2.16 -12.03 -13.90
C MET A 72 -0.94 -12.65 -14.58
N SER A 73 -0.38 -13.71 -13.99
CA SER A 73 0.84 -14.34 -14.48
C SER A 73 0.62 -15.17 -15.76
N GLU A 74 -0.51 -15.86 -15.84
CA GLU A 74 -0.82 -16.77 -16.96
C GLU A 74 -1.45 -16.04 -18.15
N MET A 75 -2.32 -15.06 -17.89
CA MET A 75 -3.14 -14.44 -18.93
C MET A 75 -2.61 -13.06 -19.36
N PHE A 76 -1.86 -12.37 -18.50
CA PHE A 76 -1.45 -10.97 -18.70
C PHE A 76 0.06 -10.76 -18.48
N PRO A 77 0.93 -11.49 -19.20
CA PRO A 77 2.38 -11.42 -18.99
C PRO A 77 3.00 -10.04 -19.29
N ASN A 78 2.35 -9.23 -20.13
CA ASN A 78 2.75 -7.84 -20.38
C ASN A 78 2.66 -6.97 -19.11
N LEU A 79 1.67 -7.21 -18.25
CA LEU A 79 1.54 -6.53 -16.95
C LEU A 79 2.63 -6.97 -15.97
N VAL A 80 2.98 -8.26 -15.95
CA VAL A 80 4.14 -8.75 -15.19
C VAL A 80 5.42 -8.05 -15.69
N GLY A 81 5.57 -7.90 -17.00
CA GLY A 81 6.66 -7.14 -17.59
C GLY A 81 6.69 -5.68 -17.15
N LEU A 82 5.53 -5.00 -17.09
CA LEU A 82 5.43 -3.63 -16.57
C LEU A 82 5.91 -3.55 -15.12
N VAL A 83 5.48 -4.51 -14.28
CA VAL A 83 5.88 -4.57 -12.88
C VAL A 83 7.39 -4.72 -12.74
N SER A 84 8.01 -5.64 -13.49
CA SER A 84 9.46 -5.82 -13.47
C SER A 84 10.21 -4.57 -13.92
N ARG A 85 9.79 -3.91 -15.01
CA ARG A 85 10.45 -2.70 -15.52
C ARG A 85 10.43 -1.55 -14.50
N ILE A 86 9.30 -1.32 -13.84
CA ILE A 86 9.22 -0.25 -12.83
C ILE A 86 10.02 -0.61 -11.58
N LYS A 87 9.94 -1.87 -11.14
CA LYS A 87 10.75 -2.37 -10.00
C LYS A 87 12.23 -2.12 -10.24
N GLU A 88 12.77 -2.61 -11.36
CA GLU A 88 14.19 -2.52 -11.70
C GLU A 88 14.66 -1.07 -11.88
N ARG A 89 13.78 -0.17 -12.34
CA ARG A 89 14.12 1.24 -12.53
C ARG A 89 14.13 2.03 -11.22
N ALA A 90 13.22 1.73 -10.30
CA ALA A 90 12.97 2.56 -9.12
C ALA A 90 13.54 1.98 -7.81
N PHE A 91 13.75 0.66 -7.72
CA PHE A 91 14.09 -0.04 -6.48
C PHE A 91 15.29 -0.97 -6.69
N ASN A 92 16.49 -0.40 -6.74
CA ASN A 92 17.73 -1.17 -6.85
C ASN A 92 18.02 -2.01 -5.59
N ASP A 93 17.41 -1.65 -4.46
CA ASP A 93 17.49 -2.27 -3.13
C ASP A 93 16.23 -3.10 -2.80
N TRP A 94 15.46 -3.53 -3.80
CA TRP A 94 14.18 -4.23 -3.60
C TRP A 94 14.27 -5.41 -2.61
N ASP A 95 15.26 -6.29 -2.79
CA ASP A 95 15.42 -7.48 -1.95
C ASP A 95 15.77 -7.12 -0.50
N ASP A 96 16.55 -6.05 -0.30
CA ASP A 96 16.89 -5.53 1.04
C ASP A 96 15.65 -4.93 1.72
N ILE A 97 14.84 -4.15 0.99
CA ILE A 97 13.58 -3.60 1.50
C ILE A 97 12.63 -4.72 1.90
N CYS A 98 12.44 -5.73 1.05
CA CYS A 98 11.53 -6.85 1.32
C CYS A 98 11.99 -7.75 2.47
N SER A 99 13.30 -7.95 2.64
CA SER A 99 13.84 -8.83 3.69
C SER A 99 13.93 -8.14 5.06
N THR A 100 14.24 -6.85 5.08
CA THR A 100 14.42 -6.09 6.33
C THR A 100 13.18 -5.32 6.77
N LEU A 101 12.20 -5.18 5.87
CA LEU A 101 11.04 -4.28 6.01
C LEU A 101 11.44 -2.82 6.27
N ASP A 102 12.66 -2.43 5.87
CA ASP A 102 13.14 -1.05 5.92
C ASP A 102 12.92 -0.35 4.59
N LEU A 103 11.90 0.51 4.55
CA LEU A 103 11.52 1.29 3.37
C LEU A 103 12.61 2.28 2.90
N ASN A 104 13.63 2.53 3.71
CA ASN A 104 14.73 3.45 3.43
C ASN A 104 16.10 2.76 3.54
N ALA A 105 16.20 1.48 3.20
CA ALA A 105 17.44 0.72 3.30
C ALA A 105 18.63 1.38 2.57
N HIS A 106 18.39 2.03 1.42
CA HIS A 106 19.39 2.79 0.67
C HIS A 106 19.84 4.11 1.33
N LEU A 107 19.09 4.68 2.28
CA LEU A 107 19.50 5.92 2.96
C LEU A 107 20.53 5.60 4.06
N PRO A 108 21.60 6.40 4.19
CA PRO A 108 22.56 6.22 5.26
C PRO A 108 21.87 6.37 6.61
N LYS A 109 21.79 5.26 7.35
CA LYS A 109 21.19 5.24 8.68
C LYS A 109 22.09 6.00 9.67
N PRO A 110 21.53 6.78 10.61
CA PRO A 110 22.32 7.30 11.72
C PRO A 110 23.00 6.13 12.43
N VAL A 111 24.30 6.24 12.66
CA VAL A 111 25.10 5.19 13.31
C VAL A 111 24.46 4.88 14.66
N LYS A 112 23.92 3.68 14.83
CA LYS A 112 23.48 3.20 16.14
C LYS A 112 24.75 3.04 16.98
N GLU A 113 24.95 3.89 17.97
CA GLU A 113 26.02 3.75 18.94
C GLU A 113 25.90 2.38 19.63
N VAL A 114 26.84 1.48 19.34
CA VAL A 114 26.96 0.21 20.05
C VAL A 114 27.49 0.54 21.44
N LYS A 115 26.63 0.53 22.46
CA LYS A 115 27.08 0.48 23.85
C LYS A 115 27.79 -0.86 24.04
N GLU A 116 29.10 -0.82 24.17
CA GLU A 116 29.92 -1.95 24.61
C GLU A 116 29.43 -2.44 25.97
N THR A 117 28.79 -3.61 26.03
CA THR A 117 28.61 -4.34 27.28
C THR A 117 29.80 -5.25 27.50
N LYS A 118 30.70 -4.87 28.41
CA LYS A 118 31.69 -5.77 29.01
C LYS A 118 31.00 -6.84 29.86
N GLU A 119 31.43 -8.10 29.68
CA GLU A 119 31.00 -9.26 30.45
C GLU A 119 31.48 -9.28 31.92
N GLY A 120 30.70 -9.99 32.76
CA GLY A 120 31.03 -10.50 34.11
C GLY A 120 30.26 -9.78 35.23
N THR A 121 29.45 -10.36 36.11
CA THR A 121 29.27 -11.73 36.68
C THR A 121 27.86 -11.78 37.34
N GLY A 122 27.13 -12.91 37.28
CA GLY A 122 25.70 -13.03 37.71
C GLY A 122 25.44 -13.12 39.23
N PRO A 123 24.34 -13.74 39.72
CA PRO A 123 23.02 -14.03 39.12
C PRO A 123 21.82 -13.47 39.95
N ALA A 124 20.71 -13.05 39.34
CA ALA A 124 19.39 -13.03 40.00
C ALA A 124 18.24 -12.71 39.02
N GLU A 125 17.26 -13.60 39.02
CA GLU A 125 15.80 -13.40 38.96
C GLU A 125 15.15 -12.47 37.90
N LYS A 126 14.14 -13.07 37.24
CA LYS A 126 13.14 -12.45 36.36
C LYS A 126 12.50 -11.21 36.97
N GLN A 127 12.39 -10.11 36.22
CA GLN A 127 11.15 -9.32 36.10
C GLN A 127 11.07 -8.63 34.71
N PRO A 128 9.88 -8.53 34.09
CA PRO A 128 9.69 -7.91 32.78
C PRO A 128 9.61 -6.38 32.93
N LEU A 129 10.20 -5.65 31.99
CA LEU A 129 10.06 -4.20 31.84
C LEU A 129 9.24 -3.89 30.58
N PRO A 130 8.51 -2.76 30.57
CA PRO A 130 7.12 -2.69 30.14
C PRO A 130 6.96 -2.18 28.70
N ASP A 131 5.83 -2.53 28.11
CA ASP A 131 5.31 -1.99 26.87
C ASP A 131 4.93 -0.49 26.99
N GLU A 132 5.04 0.16 25.82
CA GLU A 132 4.36 1.38 25.35
C GLU A 132 5.08 2.75 25.46
N PRO A 133 4.75 3.72 24.59
CA PRO A 133 4.28 3.62 23.19
C PRO A 133 5.00 4.60 22.23
N GLU A 134 5.07 4.24 20.94
CA GLU A 134 5.28 5.20 19.87
C GLU A 134 4.10 6.18 19.79
N LYS A 135 4.38 7.47 19.94
CA LYS A 135 3.49 8.55 19.50
C LYS A 135 4.07 9.20 18.25
N GLY A 136 3.64 8.69 17.09
CA GLY A 136 3.65 9.45 15.84
C GLY A 136 2.68 10.62 15.94
N LYS A 137 3.22 11.83 15.90
CA LYS A 137 2.45 13.08 15.71
C LYS A 137 2.18 13.23 14.22
N GLY A 138 0.94 13.04 13.80
CA GLY A 138 0.58 13.26 12.41
C GLY A 138 -0.89 13.01 12.09
N ASP A 139 -1.83 13.42 12.96
CA ASP A 139 -3.26 13.23 12.63
C ASP A 139 -4.23 14.23 13.31
N GLU A 140 -3.73 15.41 13.69
CA GLU A 140 -4.57 16.42 14.37
C GLU A 140 -4.98 17.60 13.47
N LYS A 141 -4.46 17.71 12.25
CA LYS A 141 -4.72 18.89 11.40
C LYS A 141 -5.88 18.74 10.40
N GLU A 142 -6.36 17.53 10.12
CA GLU A 142 -7.47 17.33 9.18
C GLU A 142 -8.85 17.39 9.86
N LYS A 143 -8.92 17.13 11.17
CA LYS A 143 -10.19 17.14 11.93
C LYS A 143 -10.74 18.54 12.26
N GLU A 144 -9.92 19.58 12.15
CA GLU A 144 -10.36 20.97 12.39
C GLU A 144 -10.96 21.62 11.13
N LEU A 145 -10.55 21.22 9.92
CA LEU A 145 -11.09 21.80 8.67
C LEU A 145 -12.52 21.33 8.33
N GLU A 146 -12.92 20.11 8.71
CA GLU A 146 -14.28 19.63 8.43
C GLU A 146 -15.34 20.22 9.37
N LYS A 147 -14.97 20.60 10.60
CA LYS A 147 -15.93 21.17 11.57
C LYS A 147 -16.30 22.62 11.26
N GLU A 148 -15.38 23.43 10.74
CA GLU A 148 -15.69 24.81 10.35
C GLU A 148 -16.52 24.92 9.06
N ALA A 149 -16.50 23.88 8.20
CA ALA A 149 -17.30 23.84 6.97
C ALA A 149 -18.78 23.53 7.23
N ASP A 150 -19.11 22.72 8.24
CA ASP A 150 -20.49 22.36 8.58
C ASP A 150 -21.24 23.49 9.31
N GLU A 151 -20.56 24.27 10.16
CA GLU A 151 -21.18 25.40 10.88
C GLU A 151 -21.53 26.57 9.95
N LYS A 152 -20.70 26.88 8.94
CA LYS A 152 -21.02 27.94 7.95
C LYS A 152 -22.12 27.54 6.95
N GLY A 153 -22.44 26.25 6.81
CA GLY A 153 -23.49 25.76 5.92
C GLY A 153 -24.90 25.95 6.48
N LYS A 154 -25.08 25.87 7.80
CA LYS A 154 -26.39 25.93 8.45
C LYS A 154 -26.97 27.33 8.62
N ASP A 155 -26.14 28.38 8.69
CA ASP A 155 -26.64 29.75 8.83
C ASP A 155 -27.16 30.37 7.53
N LYS A 156 -26.85 29.78 6.36
CA LYS A 156 -27.31 30.31 5.06
C LYS A 156 -28.70 29.84 4.61
N ASP A 157 -29.23 28.76 5.20
CA ASP A 157 -30.56 28.24 4.83
C ASP A 157 -31.69 28.87 5.65
N ASN A 158 -31.40 29.53 6.77
CA ASN A 158 -32.43 30.10 7.65
C ASN A 158 -32.80 31.56 7.32
N GLU A 159 -32.20 32.14 6.28
CA GLU A 159 -32.50 33.51 5.81
C GLU A 159 -33.26 33.54 4.46
N LYS A 160 -33.67 32.38 3.93
CA LYS A 160 -34.46 32.27 2.70
C LYS A 160 -35.92 31.85 2.88
N GLU A 161 -36.35 31.56 4.10
CA GLU A 161 -37.76 31.38 4.44
C GLU A 161 -38.21 32.41 5.50
N LYS A 162 -38.35 33.66 5.07
CA LYS A 162 -39.24 34.64 5.74
C LYS A 162 -39.67 35.74 4.79
#